data_AF-A0A2K3LIX0-F1
#
_entry.id   AF-A0A2K3LIX0-F1
#
_cell.length_a   1.000
_cell.length_b   1.000
_cell.length_c   1.000
_cell.angle_alpha   90.00
_cell.angle_beta   90.00
_cell.angle_gamma   90.00
#
_symmetry.space_group_name_H-M   'P 1'
#
loop_
_entity.id
_entity.type
_entity.pdbx_description
1 polymer ?
#
loop_
_entity_poly.entity_id
_entity_poly.type
_entity_poly.pdbx_seq_one_letter_code
_entity_poly.pdbx_strand_id
1 'polypeptide(L)'
;MSEYGNLGVVVVAVDGSEESMNALRWALENLKLRSPTPDSTNAGSFIIFHVQSPPSIATGLNPGSIPFGGPSDLEVPAFAAAIEAHQKRITDSILDHAFGICSQFNVTLQLN
;
A
#
# COMPACT_ATOMS: atom_id res chain seq x y z
N MET A 1 -4.57 -2.27 -37.58
CA MET A 1 -4.34 -3.18 -36.44
C MET A 1 -3.90 -2.32 -35.27
N SER A 2 -4.81 -1.92 -34.39
CA SER A 2 -4.48 -1.05 -33.26
C SER A 2 -4.06 -1.90 -32.06
N GLU A 3 -2.75 -2.10 -31.88
CA GLU A 3 -2.12 -2.65 -30.67
C GLU A 3 -2.14 -1.67 -29.47
N TYR A 4 -3.11 -0.78 -29.40
CA TYR A 4 -3.14 0.24 -28.35
C TYR A 4 -3.85 -0.31 -27.11
N GLY A 5 -3.13 -0.33 -26.00
CA GLY A 5 -3.71 -0.54 -24.68
C GLY A 5 -4.89 0.37 -24.41
N ASN A 6 -5.97 -0.18 -23.86
CA ASN A 6 -7.20 0.56 -23.57
C ASN A 6 -7.62 0.45 -22.10
N LEU A 7 -6.68 0.13 -21.20
CA LEU A 7 -6.95 0.06 -19.77
C LEU A 7 -7.13 1.49 -19.23
N GLY A 8 -8.28 1.72 -18.57
CA GLY A 8 -8.61 3.02 -17.98
C GLY A 8 -8.06 3.20 -16.56
N VAL A 9 -8.21 2.18 -15.71
CA VAL A 9 -7.66 2.18 -14.34
C VAL A 9 -7.13 0.78 -14.08
N VAL A 10 -5.90 0.70 -13.58
CA VAL A 10 -5.35 -0.53 -13.02
C VAL A 10 -4.95 -0.26 -11.58
N VAL A 11 -5.39 -1.13 -10.69
CA VAL A 11 -5.14 -1.03 -9.27
C VAL A 11 -4.31 -2.24 -8.85
N VAL A 12 -3.20 -1.99 -8.14
CA VAL A 12 -2.34 -3.03 -7.59
C VAL A 12 -2.29 -2.86 -6.07
N ALA A 13 -2.71 -3.90 -5.36
CA ALA A 13 -2.58 -3.98 -3.92
C ALA A 13 -1.19 -4.55 -3.58
N VAL A 14 -0.50 -3.93 -2.64
CA VAL A 14 0.78 -4.44 -2.10
C VAL A 14 0.67 -4.66 -0.59
N ASP A 15 1.25 -5.74 -0.11
CA ASP A 15 1.25 -6.11 1.32
C ASP A 15 2.66 -6.19 1.93
N GLY A 16 3.70 -5.92 1.13
CA GLY A 16 5.10 -5.98 1.54
C GLY A 16 5.77 -7.33 1.29
N SER A 17 5.02 -8.36 0.87
CA SER A 17 5.60 -9.64 0.49
C SER A 17 6.37 -9.56 -0.84
N GLU A 18 7.28 -10.50 -1.08
CA GLU A 18 7.98 -10.57 -2.37
C GLU A 18 7.01 -10.87 -3.51
N GLU A 19 5.98 -11.68 -3.25
CA GLU A 19 4.96 -12.05 -4.22
C GLU A 19 4.14 -10.82 -4.68
N SER A 20 3.72 -9.95 -3.76
CA SER A 20 3.00 -8.73 -4.13
C SER A 20 3.88 -7.74 -4.89
N MET A 21 5.18 -7.65 -4.54
CA MET A 21 6.15 -6.83 -5.28
C MET A 21 6.44 -7.39 -6.67
N ASN A 22 6.46 -8.71 -6.83
CA ASN A 22 6.57 -9.36 -8.14
C ASN A 22 5.32 -9.15 -9.00
N ALA A 23 4.13 -9.19 -8.39
CA ALA A 23 2.88 -8.83 -9.08
C ALA A 23 2.89 -7.36 -9.55
N LEU A 24 3.41 -6.44 -8.74
CA LEU A 24 3.62 -5.04 -9.13
C LEU A 24 4.57 -4.92 -10.33
N ARG A 25 5.73 -5.58 -10.31
CA ARG A 25 6.67 -5.59 -11.45
C ARG A 25 6.02 -6.15 -12.71
N TRP A 26 5.37 -7.29 -12.59
CA TRP A 26 4.68 -7.92 -13.72
C TRP A 26 3.60 -7.00 -14.28
N ALA A 27 2.82 -6.33 -13.42
CA ALA A 27 1.80 -5.39 -13.85
C ALA A 27 2.43 -4.24 -14.65
N LEU A 28 3.52 -3.64 -14.17
CA LEU A 28 4.23 -2.54 -14.85
C LEU A 28 4.82 -2.96 -16.21
N GLU A 29 5.37 -4.17 -16.31
CA GLU A 29 5.96 -4.70 -17.56
C GLU A 29 4.92 -5.00 -18.65
N ASN A 30 3.70 -5.39 -18.24
CA ASN A 30 2.67 -5.87 -19.15
C ASN A 30 1.53 -4.86 -19.36
N LEU A 31 1.55 -3.74 -18.64
CA LEU A 31 0.50 -2.73 -18.69
C LEU A 31 0.44 -2.08 -20.06
N LYS A 32 -0.76 -2.02 -20.63
CA LYS A 32 -1.05 -1.14 -21.77
C LYS A 32 -2.18 -0.18 -21.38
N LEU A 33 -1.81 0.91 -20.71
CA LEU A 33 -2.75 1.98 -20.36
C LEU A 33 -3.19 2.73 -21.60
N ARG A 34 -4.42 3.25 -21.53
CA ARG A 34 -4.91 4.20 -22.52
C ARG A 34 -3.98 5.42 -22.56
N SER A 35 -3.37 5.66 -23.71
CA SER A 35 -2.52 6.84 -23.90
C SER A 35 -3.35 8.12 -23.77
N PRO A 36 -2.79 9.19 -23.16
CA PRO A 36 -3.42 10.50 -23.18
C PRO A 36 -3.55 10.98 -24.62
N THR A 37 -4.78 11.14 -25.11
CA THR A 37 -5.04 11.79 -26.40
C THR A 37 -5.29 13.29 -26.20
N PRO A 38 -4.85 14.17 -27.11
CA PRO A 38 -4.97 15.63 -26.97
C PRO A 38 -6.38 16.13 -26.64
N ASP A 39 -7.41 15.42 -27.13
CA ASP A 39 -8.82 15.81 -27.00
C ASP A 39 -9.57 15.09 -25.87
N SER A 40 -8.89 14.26 -25.07
CA SER A 40 -9.55 13.51 -23.98
C SER A 40 -8.80 13.64 -22.66
N THR A 41 -9.52 14.00 -21.60
CA THR A 41 -9.02 14.03 -20.22
C THR A 41 -8.87 12.62 -19.62
N ASN A 42 -9.20 11.57 -20.37
CA ASN A 42 -9.32 10.20 -19.87
C ASN A 42 -8.05 9.39 -20.13
N ALA A 43 -6.90 9.87 -19.67
CA ALA A 43 -5.69 9.06 -19.65
C ALA A 43 -5.87 7.84 -18.74
N GLY A 44 -5.26 6.71 -19.09
CA GLY A 44 -5.24 5.55 -18.20
C GLY A 44 -4.47 5.87 -16.92
N SER A 45 -4.93 5.35 -15.79
CA SER A 45 -4.31 5.53 -14.47
C SER A 45 -3.81 4.20 -13.90
N PHE A 46 -2.72 4.28 -13.14
CA PHE A 46 -2.16 3.18 -12.38
C PHE A 46 -2.09 3.58 -10.92
N ILE A 47 -2.80 2.84 -10.07
CA ILE A 47 -2.95 3.13 -8.63
C ILE A 47 -2.32 2.00 -7.85
N ILE A 48 -1.44 2.35 -6.92
CA ILE A 48 -0.87 1.43 -5.94
C ILE A 48 -1.45 1.79 -4.60
N PHE A 49 -1.96 0.79 -3.88
CA PHE A 49 -2.44 1.00 -2.52
C PHE A 49 -1.99 -0.14 -1.60
N HIS A 50 -1.78 0.21 -0.34
CA HIS A 50 -1.49 -0.73 0.74
C HIS A 50 -2.63 -0.67 1.75
N VAL A 51 -3.13 -1.83 2.19
CA VAL A 51 -4.13 -1.88 3.26
C VAL A 51 -3.41 -2.08 4.58
N GLN A 52 -3.32 -1.01 5.37
CA GLN A 52 -2.86 -1.13 6.75
C GLN A 52 -3.88 -1.94 7.55
N SER A 53 -3.42 -3.06 8.14
CA SER A 53 -4.26 -3.84 9.05
C SER A 53 -4.68 -2.99 10.26
N PRO A 54 -5.92 -3.14 10.76
CA PRO A 54 -6.36 -2.38 11.92
C PRO A 54 -5.40 -2.60 13.09
N PRO A 55 -5.10 -1.57 13.90
CA PRO A 55 -4.30 -1.73 15.10
C PRO A 55 -4.99 -2.74 16.01
N SER A 56 -4.41 -3.93 16.12
CA SER A 56 -4.91 -4.99 17.00
C SER A 56 -3.95 -5.18 18.14
N ILE A 57 -4.43 -5.02 19.36
CA ILE A 57 -3.71 -5.30 20.60
C ILE A 57 -3.51 -6.83 20.79
N ALA A 58 -4.14 -7.67 19.95
CA ALA A 58 -4.23 -9.12 20.15
C ALA A 58 -2.99 -9.92 19.70
N THR A 59 -2.05 -9.32 18.97
CA THR A 59 -0.89 -10.06 18.43
C THR A 59 0.43 -9.57 19.02
N GLY A 60 0.96 -10.31 19.99
CA GLY A 60 2.40 -10.31 20.31
C GLY A 60 2.83 -9.67 21.62
N LEU A 61 1.94 -8.95 22.32
CA LEU A 61 2.17 -8.60 23.71
C LEU A 61 1.70 -9.80 24.54
N ASN A 62 2.61 -10.64 24.99
CA ASN A 62 2.42 -11.32 26.27
C ASN A 62 2.83 -10.28 27.31
N PRO A 63 1.93 -9.39 27.75
CA PRO A 63 2.31 -8.35 28.68
C PRO A 63 2.35 -9.09 30.01
N GLY A 64 3.52 -9.62 30.37
CA GLY A 64 3.73 -10.08 31.74
C GLY A 64 3.20 -8.99 32.66
N SER A 65 2.11 -9.31 33.37
CA SER A 65 1.35 -8.49 34.32
C SER A 65 1.88 -7.05 34.45
N ILE A 66 1.40 -6.14 33.62
CA ILE A 66 1.66 -4.71 33.80
C ILE A 66 0.84 -4.26 35.02
N PRO A 67 1.46 -3.74 36.09
CA PRO A 67 0.80 -3.54 37.39
C PRO A 67 -0.15 -2.33 37.44
N PHE A 68 -0.47 -1.72 36.28
CA PHE A 68 -1.45 -0.63 36.17
C PHE A 68 -2.80 -1.19 35.74
N GLY A 69 -3.37 -2.08 36.58
CA GLY A 69 -4.69 -2.66 36.39
C GLY A 69 -5.81 -1.68 36.75
N GLY A 70 -6.20 -0.84 35.79
CA GLY A 70 -7.57 -0.36 35.67
C GLY A 70 -8.44 -1.41 34.95
N PRO A 71 -9.78 -1.32 35.02
CA PRO A 71 -10.69 -2.32 34.46
C PRO A 71 -10.37 -2.63 32.99
N SER A 72 -10.50 -3.91 32.64
CA SER A 72 -9.91 -4.63 31.50
C SER A 72 -10.24 -4.14 30.08
N ASP A 73 -10.91 -3.00 29.95
CA ASP A 73 -11.46 -2.48 28.70
C ASP A 73 -10.93 -1.08 28.34
N LEU A 74 -9.98 -0.51 29.10
CA LEU A 74 -9.35 0.77 28.74
C LEU A 74 -8.07 0.56 27.93
N GLU A 75 -8.16 0.85 26.63
CA GLU A 75 -6.99 1.11 25.80
C GLU A 75 -6.15 2.21 26.47
N VAL A 76 -4.88 1.90 26.74
CA VAL A 76 -3.95 2.89 27.28
C VAL A 76 -3.47 3.72 26.09
N PRO A 77 -3.76 5.04 26.02
CA PRO A 77 -3.53 5.85 24.81
C PRO A 77 -2.07 5.84 24.31
N ALA A 78 -1.10 5.68 25.21
CA ALA A 78 0.32 5.58 24.85
C ALA A 78 0.65 4.28 24.09
N PHE A 79 -0.01 3.15 24.40
CA PHE A 79 0.19 1.89 23.70
C PHE A 79 -0.47 1.90 22.33
N ALA A 80 -1.68 2.45 22.22
CA ALA A 80 -2.34 2.66 20.93
C ALA A 80 -1.46 3.52 20.00
N ALA A 81 -0.98 4.67 20.48
CA ALA A 81 -0.09 5.54 19.71
C ALA A 81 1.23 4.86 19.30
N ALA A 82 1.81 4.02 20.16
CA ALA A 82 3.03 3.28 19.83
C ALA A 82 2.79 2.20 18.77
N ILE A 83 1.67 1.47 18.86
CA ILE A 83 1.28 0.45 17.87
C ILE A 83 1.00 1.12 16.52
N GLU A 84 0.21 2.20 16.51
CA GLU A 84 -0.07 2.96 15.29
C GLU A 84 1.20 3.50 14.64
N ALA A 85 2.11 4.10 15.43
CA ALA A 85 3.38 4.59 14.91
C ALA A 85 4.27 3.48 14.36
N HIS A 86 4.19 2.26 14.91
CA HIS A 86 4.92 1.11 14.38
C HIS A 86 4.31 0.62 13.07
N GLN A 87 2.99 0.43 13.03
CA GLN A 87 2.28 0.01 11.82
C GLN A 87 2.41 1.02 10.68
N LYS A 88 2.42 2.33 11.01
CA LYS A 88 2.69 3.39 10.04
C LYS A 88 4.08 3.26 9.42
N ARG A 89 5.11 3.02 10.22
CA ARG A 89 6.48 2.81 9.69
C ARG A 89 6.57 1.60 8.77
N ILE A 90 5.83 0.52 9.07
CA ILE A 90 5.74 -0.64 8.18
C ILE A 90 5.08 -0.24 6.86
N THR A 91 3.95 0.46 6.92
CA THR A 91 3.24 0.96 5.73
C THR A 91 4.12 1.84 4.86
N ASP A 92 4.81 2.82 5.48
CA ASP A 92 5.73 3.72 4.79
C ASP A 92 6.85 2.92 4.09
N SER A 93 7.45 1.94 4.79
CA SER A 93 8.49 1.08 4.21
C SER A 93 7.99 0.23 3.03
N ILE A 94 6.74 -0.23 3.06
CA ILE A 94 6.14 -0.99 1.96
C ILE A 94 5.91 -0.09 0.75
N LEU A 95 5.35 1.10 0.98
CA LEU A 95 5.11 2.07 -0.09
C LEU A 95 6.41 2.61 -0.70
N ASP A 96 7.46 2.83 0.11
CA ASP A 96 8.78 3.22 -0.38
C ASP A 96 9.40 2.14 -1.28
N HIS A 97 9.25 0.86 -0.93
CA HIS A 97 9.73 -0.24 -1.77
C HIS A 97 8.95 -0.31 -3.09
N ALA A 98 7.62 -0.20 -3.03
CA ALA A 98 6.79 -0.14 -4.23
C ALA A 98 7.16 1.06 -5.12
N PHE A 99 7.41 2.23 -4.52
CA PHE A 99 7.84 3.43 -5.24
C PHE A 99 9.20 3.25 -5.92
N GLY A 100 10.16 2.62 -5.23
CA GLY A 100 11.48 2.31 -5.80
C GLY A 100 11.44 1.32 -6.97
N ILE A 101 10.44 0.43 -7.01
CA ILE A 101 10.17 -0.40 -8.19
C ILE A 101 9.62 0.49 -9.30
N CYS A 102 8.62 1.31 -9.01
CA CYS A 102 7.95 2.12 -10.02
C CYS A 102 8.85 3.19 -10.65
N SER A 103 9.82 3.74 -9.92
CA SER A 103 10.78 4.71 -10.46
C SER A 103 11.67 4.12 -11.57
N GLN A 104 11.72 2.80 -11.71
CA GLN A 104 12.41 2.11 -12.79
C GLN A 104 11.60 2.13 -14.10
N PHE A 105 10.32 2.52 -14.03
CA PHE A 105 9.38 2.56 -15.15
C PHE A 105 8.90 4.00 -15.39
N ASN A 106 8.71 4.39 -16.65
CA ASN A 106 8.21 5.73 -17.02
C ASN A 106 6.68 5.85 -16.83
N VAL A 107 6.15 5.50 -15.66
CA VAL A 107 4.72 5.56 -15.34
C VAL A 107 4.44 6.71 -14.40
N THR A 108 3.44 7.54 -14.71
CA THR A 108 2.93 8.57 -13.78
C THR A 108 2.10 7.89 -12.71
N LEU A 109 2.54 7.97 -11.44
CA LEU A 109 1.92 7.27 -10.31
C LEU A 109 0.98 8.20 -9.52
N GLN A 110 -0.14 7.64 -9.08
CA GLN A 110 -0.98 8.20 -8.02
C GLN A 110 -0.98 7.24 -6.83
N LEU A 111 -0.56 7.75 -5.66
CA LEU A 111 -0.59 7.04 -4.38
C LEU A 111 -1.90 7.39 -3.67
N ASN A 112 -2.65 6.39 -3.22
CA ASN A 112 -3.89 6.55 -2.45
C ASN A 112 -3.89 5.63 -1.22
#